data_AF-A0A2V7GR22-F1
#
_entry.id   AF-A0A2V7GR22-F1
#
_cell.length_a   1.000
_cell.length_b   1.000
_cell.length_c   1.000
_cell.angle_alpha   90.00
_cell.angle_beta   90.00
_cell.angle_gamma   90.00
#
_symmetry.space_group_name_H-M   'P 1'
#
loop_
_entity.id
_entity.type
_entity.pdbx_description
1 polymer ?
#
loop_
_entity_poly.entity_id
_entity_poly.type
_entity_poly.pdbx_seq_one_letter_code
_entity_poly.pdbx_strand_id
1 'polypeptide(L)'
;MPVGIVRERRKAETRTRLIEAGLPLFAERGFDSVTLDEVAEAAGFTKGAIYRQFPSKGAFQLALFEQYAAVARAGPGARQASWFIPLTVQFAAQGMRDPLLKRRFAQVLAEAPDGGSVEGQLLKALARLWPASSI
;
A
#
# COMPACT_ATOMS: atom_id res chain seq x y z
N MET A 1 -25.05 -9.86 23.88
CA MET A 1 -23.96 -9.38 23.01
C MET A 1 -24.58 -8.57 21.87
N PRO A 2 -24.27 -7.28 21.69
CA PRO A 2 -24.94 -6.44 20.70
C PRO A 2 -24.49 -6.79 19.27
N VAL A 3 -25.46 -7.07 18.40
CA VAL A 3 -25.30 -7.51 16.99
C VAL A 3 -24.45 -6.54 16.15
N GLY A 4 -24.40 -5.24 16.49
CA GLY A 4 -23.61 -4.23 15.79
C GLY A 4 -22.09 -4.48 15.85
N ILE A 5 -21.56 -4.91 17.01
CA ILE A 5 -20.11 -5.11 17.19
C ILE A 5 -19.60 -6.30 16.35
N VAL A 6 -20.41 -7.37 16.26
CA VAL A 6 -20.06 -8.57 15.47
C VAL A 6 -20.03 -8.25 13.98
N ARG A 7 -20.96 -7.42 13.49
CA ARG A 7 -21.02 -7.01 12.10
C ARG A 7 -19.82 -6.15 11.70
N GLU A 8 -19.44 -5.18 12.54
CA GLU A 8 -18.26 -4.34 12.28
C GLU A 8 -16.96 -5.13 12.34
N ARG A 9 -16.82 -6.06 13.29
CA ARG A 9 -15.65 -6.96 13.35
C ARG A 9 -15.50 -7.79 12.07
N ARG A 10 -16.58 -8.44 11.62
CA ARG A 10 -16.57 -9.22 10.37
C ARG A 10 -16.25 -8.36 9.14
N LYS A 11 -16.73 -7.12 9.13
CA LYS A 11 -16.43 -6.15 8.07
C LYS A 11 -14.94 -5.83 8.04
N ALA A 12 -14.32 -5.57 9.19
CA ALA A 12 -12.89 -5.32 9.32
C ALA A 12 -12.05 -6.54 8.92
N GLU A 13 -12.41 -7.75 9.39
CA GLU A 13 -11.74 -9.00 9.01
C GLU A 13 -11.78 -9.24 7.50
N THR A 14 -12.95 -9.02 6.87
CA THR A 14 -13.10 -9.12 5.41
C THR A 14 -12.19 -8.13 4.70
N ARG A 15 -12.16 -6.87 5.16
CA ARG A 15 -11.32 -5.82 4.59
C ARG A 15 -9.84 -6.20 4.66
N THR A 16 -9.36 -6.69 5.80
CA THR A 16 -7.97 -7.13 5.98
C THR A 16 -7.61 -8.26 5.04
N ARG A 17 -8.43 -9.32 4.98
CA ARG A 17 -8.16 -10.48 4.10
C ARG A 17 -8.09 -10.12 2.62
N LEU A 18 -8.94 -9.19 2.17
CA LEU A 18 -8.91 -8.69 0.80
C LEU A 18 -7.60 -7.94 0.49
N ILE A 19 -7.12 -7.11 1.43
CA ILE A 19 -5.85 -6.39 1.28
C ILE A 19 -4.67 -7.36 1.26
N GLU A 20 -4.65 -8.33 2.17
CA GLU A 20 -3.61 -9.36 2.26
C GLU A 20 -3.51 -10.19 0.98
N ALA A 21 -4.65 -10.58 0.39
CA ALA A 21 -4.68 -11.28 -0.89
C ALA A 21 -4.24 -10.39 -2.06
N GLY A 22 -4.49 -9.08 -1.99
CA GLY A 22 -4.09 -8.14 -3.03
C GLY A 22 -2.59 -7.89 -3.08
N LEU A 23 -1.91 -7.80 -1.93
CA LEU A 23 -0.47 -7.50 -1.86
C LEU A 23 0.40 -8.32 -2.83
N PRO A 24 0.37 -9.67 -2.83
CA PRO A 24 1.17 -10.46 -3.76
C PRO A 24 0.71 -10.30 -5.22
N LEU A 25 -0.60 -10.24 -5.49
CA LEU A 25 -1.13 -10.10 -6.86
C LEU A 25 -0.64 -8.82 -7.53
N PHE A 26 -0.77 -7.69 -6.82
CA PHE A 26 -0.31 -6.40 -7.32
C PHE A 26 1.20 -6.32 -7.40
N ALA A 27 1.94 -6.95 -6.46
CA ALA A 27 3.39 -7.03 -6.52
C ALA A 27 3.90 -7.76 -7.78
N GLU A 28 3.25 -8.86 -8.15
CA GLU A 28 3.67 -9.71 -9.27
C GLU A 28 3.27 -9.16 -10.64
N ARG A 29 2.03 -8.67 -10.77
CA ARG A 29 1.43 -8.35 -12.09
C ARG A 29 1.22 -6.86 -12.32
N GLY A 30 1.33 -6.06 -11.27
CA GLY A 30 1.17 -4.62 -11.34
C GLY A 30 -0.27 -4.13 -11.23
N PHE A 31 -0.40 -2.82 -10.97
CA PHE A 31 -1.69 -2.18 -10.76
C PHE A 31 -2.60 -2.10 -11.98
N ASP A 32 -2.08 -2.15 -13.20
CA ASP A 32 -2.95 -2.08 -14.39
C ASP A 32 -3.59 -3.44 -14.69
N SER A 33 -2.86 -4.53 -14.45
CA SER A 33 -3.26 -5.89 -14.84
C SER A 33 -4.18 -6.60 -13.85
N VAL A 34 -4.19 -6.23 -12.57
CA VAL A 34 -5.00 -6.92 -11.54
C VAL A 34 -6.34 -6.21 -11.32
N THR A 35 -7.43 -6.98 -11.31
CA THR A 35 -8.79 -6.48 -11.03
C THR A 35 -9.23 -6.74 -9.59
N LEU A 36 -10.25 -6.02 -9.12
CA LEU A 36 -10.85 -6.28 -7.80
C LEU A 36 -11.54 -7.65 -7.74
N ASP A 37 -12.09 -8.11 -8.86
CA ASP A 37 -12.72 -9.43 -8.93
C ASP A 37 -11.71 -10.56 -8.68
N GLU A 38 -10.52 -10.49 -9.29
CA GLU A 38 -9.44 -11.46 -9.06
C GLU A 38 -8.96 -11.44 -7.60
N VAL A 39 -8.88 -10.26 -6.98
CA VAL A 39 -8.53 -10.14 -5.55
C VAL A 39 -9.61 -10.78 -4.68
N ALA A 40 -10.89 -10.58 -5.00
CA ALA A 40 -11.99 -11.19 -4.27
C ALA A 40 -11.92 -12.71 -4.36
N GLU A 41 -11.71 -13.24 -5.57
CA GLU A 41 -11.54 -14.67 -5.83
C GLU A 41 -10.36 -15.25 -5.03
N ALA A 42 -9.18 -14.62 -5.09
CA ALA A 42 -7.99 -15.05 -4.36
C ALA A 42 -8.18 -15.03 -2.84
N ALA A 43 -9.01 -14.10 -2.33
CA ALA A 43 -9.33 -13.99 -0.91
C ALA A 43 -10.45 -14.94 -0.45
N GLY A 44 -11.11 -15.64 -1.38
CA GLY A 44 -12.25 -16.53 -1.12
C GLY A 44 -13.58 -15.79 -0.89
N PHE A 45 -13.76 -14.63 -1.51
CA PHE A 45 -14.95 -13.80 -1.40
C PHE A 45 -15.66 -13.60 -2.75
N THR A 46 -16.93 -13.19 -2.69
CA THR A 46 -17.69 -12.84 -3.89
C THR A 46 -17.31 -11.46 -4.42
N LYS A 47 -17.52 -11.23 -5.72
CA LYS A 47 -17.38 -9.90 -6.35
C LYS A 47 -18.15 -8.81 -5.58
N GLY A 48 -19.40 -9.09 -5.24
CA GLY A 48 -20.22 -8.15 -4.45
C GLY A 48 -19.66 -7.87 -3.05
N ALA A 49 -18.91 -8.78 -2.44
CA ALA A 49 -18.25 -8.54 -1.15
C ALA A 49 -17.09 -7.54 -1.26
N ILE A 50 -16.25 -7.62 -2.30
CA ILE A 50 -15.15 -6.67 -2.46
C ILE A 50 -15.65 -5.26 -2.76
N TYR A 51 -16.64 -5.10 -3.64
CA TYR A 51 -17.19 -3.77 -3.97
C TYR A 51 -17.92 -3.11 -2.79
N ARG A 52 -18.41 -3.90 -1.83
CA ARG A 52 -18.96 -3.37 -0.57
C ARG A 52 -17.89 -2.85 0.40
N GLN A 53 -16.67 -3.37 0.34
CA GLN A 53 -15.53 -2.87 1.13
C GLN A 53 -14.80 -1.74 0.40
N PHE A 54 -14.66 -1.85 -0.91
CA PHE A 54 -13.88 -0.97 -1.76
C PHE A 54 -14.69 -0.60 -3.00
N PRO A 55 -15.32 0.58 -3.03
CA PRO A 55 -16.19 0.98 -4.14
C PRO A 55 -15.45 1.20 -5.46
N SER A 56 -14.11 1.31 -5.43
CA SER A 56 -13.27 1.47 -6.61
C SER A 56 -11.90 0.85 -6.43
N LYS A 57 -11.21 0.59 -7.55
CA LYS A 57 -9.81 0.11 -7.55
C LYS A 57 -8.88 1.11 -6.88
N GLY A 58 -9.11 2.42 -7.05
CA GLY A 58 -8.35 3.47 -6.35
C GLY A 58 -8.55 3.44 -4.83
N ALA A 59 -9.77 3.18 -4.35
CA ALA A 59 -10.02 3.03 -2.91
C ALA A 59 -9.30 1.81 -2.32
N PHE A 60 -9.22 0.72 -3.08
CA PHE A 60 -8.42 -0.46 -2.70
C PHE A 60 -6.91 -0.16 -2.71
N GLN A 61 -6.41 0.50 -3.75
CA GLN A 61 -5.00 0.88 -3.86
C GLN A 61 -4.54 1.75 -2.68
N LEU A 62 -5.37 2.71 -2.26
CA LEU A 62 -5.08 3.53 -1.08
C LEU A 62 -4.96 2.68 0.19
N ALA A 63 -5.91 1.76 0.41
CA ALA A 63 -5.88 0.87 1.57
C ALA A 63 -4.68 -0.10 1.54
N LEU A 64 -4.32 -0.59 0.35
CA LEU A 64 -3.14 -1.43 0.16
C LEU A 64 -1.85 -0.64 0.43
N PHE A 65 -1.78 0.62 0.00
CA PHE A 65 -0.67 1.52 0.32
C PHE A 65 -0.56 1.77 1.83
N GLU A 66 -1.67 1.98 2.55
CA GLU A 66 -1.66 2.13 4.01
C GLU A 66 -1.07 0.90 4.71
N GLN A 67 -1.45 -0.31 4.26
CA GLN A 67 -0.92 -1.57 4.77
C GLN A 67 0.57 -1.73 4.45
N TYR A 68 0.97 -1.45 3.21
CA TYR A 68 2.37 -1.45 2.80
C TYR A 68 3.19 -0.48 3.66
N ALA A 69 2.71 0.74 3.87
CA ALA A 69 3.40 1.76 4.67
C ALA A 69 3.51 1.35 6.15
N ALA A 70 2.52 0.64 6.69
CA ALA A 70 2.59 0.07 8.03
C ALA A 70 3.71 -0.98 8.13
N VAL A 71 3.83 -1.86 7.14
CA VAL A 71 4.92 -2.85 7.06
C VAL A 71 6.28 -2.18 6.89
N ALA A 72 6.38 -1.14 6.06
CA ALA A 72 7.62 -0.39 5.88
C ALA A 72 8.12 0.23 7.20
N ARG A 73 7.20 0.77 8.02
CA ARG A 73 7.48 1.36 9.35
C ARG A 73 7.81 0.33 10.43
N ALA A 74 7.29 -0.89 10.32
CA ALA A 74 7.51 -1.94 11.33
C ALA A 74 8.97 -2.46 11.38
N GLY A 75 9.80 -2.07 10.41
CA GLY A 75 11.25 -2.33 10.43
C GLY A 75 11.70 -3.55 9.62
N PRO A 76 12.99 -3.90 9.66
CA PRO A 76 13.62 -4.84 8.72
C PRO A 76 12.94 -6.22 8.64
N GLY A 77 12.48 -6.75 9.78
CA GLY A 77 11.84 -8.07 9.83
C GLY A 77 10.54 -8.16 9.03
N ALA A 78 9.73 -7.10 9.05
CA ALA A 78 8.45 -7.05 8.35
C ALA A 78 8.62 -6.89 6.82
N ARG A 79 9.75 -6.30 6.39
CA ARG A 79 10.09 -6.05 4.97
C ARG A 79 10.61 -7.28 4.22
N GLN A 80 10.68 -8.44 4.89
CA GLN A 80 11.10 -9.71 4.28
C GLN A 80 10.01 -10.34 3.40
N ALA A 81 8.79 -9.80 3.40
CA ALA A 81 7.73 -10.29 2.53
C ALA A 81 8.13 -10.15 1.05
N SER A 82 7.94 -11.21 0.26
CA SER A 82 8.33 -11.24 -1.17
C SER A 82 7.69 -10.12 -2.00
N TRP A 83 6.49 -9.69 -1.63
CA TRP A 83 5.75 -8.61 -2.27
C TRP A 83 6.30 -7.21 -1.95
N PHE A 84 7.16 -7.05 -0.94
CA PHE A 84 7.58 -5.74 -0.44
C PHE A 84 8.38 -4.96 -1.49
N ILE A 85 9.49 -5.50 -1.99
CA ILE A 85 10.35 -4.79 -2.95
C ILE A 85 9.62 -4.44 -4.26
N PRO A 86 8.89 -5.36 -4.91
CA PRO A 86 8.15 -5.02 -6.13
C PRO A 86 7.13 -3.90 -5.90
N LEU A 87 6.38 -3.92 -4.79
CA LEU A 87 5.43 -2.86 -4.47
C LEU A 87 6.10 -1.52 -4.16
N THR A 88 7.27 -1.52 -3.52
CA THR A 88 8.06 -0.30 -3.32
C THR A 88 8.37 0.39 -4.65
N VAL A 89 8.84 -0.38 -5.64
CA VAL A 89 9.17 0.13 -6.98
C VAL A 89 7.92 0.67 -7.68
N GLN A 90 6.82 -0.07 -7.62
CA GLN A 90 5.57 0.35 -8.24
C GLN A 90 4.98 1.61 -7.61
N PHE A 91 4.96 1.71 -6.27
CA PHE A 91 4.49 2.91 -5.59
C PHE A 91 5.39 4.11 -5.83
N ALA A 92 6.72 3.91 -5.88
CA ALA A 92 7.65 4.96 -6.27
C ALA A 92 7.36 5.46 -7.71
N ALA A 93 7.16 4.54 -8.67
CA ALA A 93 6.83 4.87 -10.06
C ALA A 93 5.47 5.56 -10.20
N GLN A 94 4.46 5.18 -9.40
CA GLN A 94 3.14 5.84 -9.38
C GLN A 94 3.18 7.21 -8.69
N GLY A 95 3.98 7.37 -7.63
CA GLY A 95 4.18 8.66 -6.97
C GLY A 95 4.84 9.71 -7.88
N MET A 96 5.54 9.27 -8.93
CA MET A 96 6.05 10.14 -10.00
C MET A 96 4.96 10.57 -10.99
N ARG A 97 3.78 9.93 -11.00
CA ARG A 97 2.68 10.18 -11.93
C ARG A 97 1.44 10.85 -11.29
N ASP A 98 1.31 10.82 -9.96
CA ASP A 98 0.15 11.40 -9.24
C ASP A 98 0.57 12.43 -8.15
N PRO A 99 0.15 13.72 -8.26
CA PRO A 99 0.44 14.78 -7.29
C PRO A 99 0.01 14.50 -5.84
N LEU A 100 -1.02 13.65 -5.62
CA LEU A 100 -1.51 13.32 -4.27
C LEU A 100 -0.59 12.32 -3.56
N LEU A 101 -0.06 11.34 -4.28
CA LEU A 101 0.91 10.40 -3.74
C LEU A 101 2.22 11.11 -3.40
N LYS A 102 2.67 12.06 -4.23
CA LYS A 102 3.84 12.90 -3.95
C LYS A 102 3.77 13.59 -2.58
N ARG A 103 2.60 14.16 -2.23
CA ARG A 103 2.39 14.84 -0.94
C ARG A 103 2.41 13.88 0.25
N ARG A 104 1.89 12.66 0.09
CA ARG A 104 1.93 11.62 1.13
C ARG A 104 3.31 10.97 1.27
N PHE A 105 4.01 10.75 0.16
CA PHE A 105 5.39 10.25 0.15
C PHE A 105 6.34 11.24 0.84
N ALA A 106 6.20 12.55 0.57
CA ALA A 106 7.00 13.57 1.23
C ALA A 106 6.85 13.58 2.77
N GLN A 107 5.65 13.31 3.29
CA GLN A 107 5.43 13.19 4.74
C GLN A 107 6.08 11.93 5.32
N VAL A 108 5.93 10.78 4.65
CA VAL A 108 6.57 9.52 5.09
C VAL A 108 8.10 9.63 5.05
N LEU A 109 8.66 10.36 4.08
CA LEU A 109 10.10 10.61 3.96
C LEU A 109 10.62 11.62 4.98
N ALA A 110 9.84 12.63 5.35
CA ALA A 110 10.19 13.61 6.38
C ALA A 110 10.20 13.02 7.80
N GLU A 111 9.45 11.94 8.02
CA GLU A 111 9.37 11.21 9.30
C GLU A 111 10.36 10.03 9.38
N ALA A 112 11.17 9.78 8.35
CA ALA A 112 12.17 8.72 8.35
C ALA A 112 13.33 9.08 9.32
N PRO A 113 13.72 8.21 10.26
CA PRO A 113 14.72 8.53 11.26
C PRO A 113 16.11 8.76 10.64
N ASP A 114 16.75 9.86 11.02
CA ASP A 114 18.12 10.20 10.66
C ASP A 114 19.10 9.24 11.35
N GLY A 115 19.70 8.32 10.60
CA GLY A 115 20.79 7.51 11.16
C GLY A 115 21.37 6.49 10.21
N GLY A 116 22.45 6.87 9.49
CA GLY A 116 23.53 6.00 9.02
C GLY A 116 23.25 4.83 8.07
N SER A 117 22.00 4.41 7.85
CA SER A 117 21.66 3.21 7.08
C SER A 117 21.70 3.45 5.56
N VAL A 118 21.96 2.39 4.78
CA VAL A 118 21.90 2.41 3.30
C VAL A 118 20.53 2.92 2.83
N GLU A 119 19.47 2.60 3.56
CA GLU A 119 18.10 3.09 3.35
C GLU A 119 18.02 4.62 3.50
N GLY A 120 18.56 5.19 4.59
CA GLY A 120 18.63 6.65 4.78
C GLY A 120 19.49 7.37 3.74
N GLN A 121 20.55 6.71 3.25
CA GLN A 121 21.37 7.23 2.15
C GLN A 121 20.64 7.20 0.81
N LEU A 122 19.87 6.14 0.54
CA LEU A 122 19.04 6.01 -0.66
C LEU A 122 17.91 7.04 -0.66
N LEU A 123 17.28 7.28 0.50
CA LEU A 123 16.28 8.33 0.66
C LEU A 123 16.88 9.73 0.49
N LYS A 124 18.08 10.00 1.04
CA LYS A 124 18.80 11.27 0.79
C LYS A 124 19.23 11.42 -0.66
N ALA A 125 19.66 10.35 -1.32
CA ALA A 125 20.03 10.36 -2.74
C ALA A 125 18.82 10.64 -3.62
N LEU A 126 17.67 10.02 -3.34
CA LEU A 126 16.41 10.28 -4.03
C LEU A 126 15.90 11.72 -3.77
N ALA A 127 16.06 12.25 -2.56
CA ALA A 127 15.73 13.64 -2.24
C ALA A 127 16.62 14.66 -2.98
N ARG A 128 17.88 14.32 -3.27
CA ARG A 128 18.81 15.17 -4.05
C ARG A 128 18.54 15.12 -5.55
N LEU A 129 18.00 14.01 -6.05
CA LEU A 129 17.56 13.85 -7.44
C LEU A 129 16.23 14.58 -7.71
N TRP A 130 15.58 15.08 -6.66
CA TRP A 130 14.42 15.95 -6.77
C TRP A 130 14.88 17.41 -7.02
N PRO A 131 14.58 18.03 -8.17
CA PRO A 131 14.85 19.45 -8.33
C PRO A 131 13.90 20.21 -7.40
N ALA A 132 14.46 20.87 -6.39
CA ALA A 132 13.78 21.97 -5.73
C ALA A 132 13.60 23.07 -6.77
N SER A 133 12.45 23.06 -7.44
CA SER A 133 12.04 24.11 -8.35
C SER A 133 10.52 24.23 -8.22
N SER A 134 9.93 25.35 -7.85
CA SER A 134 10.38 26.61 -7.27
C SER A 134 9.15 27.14 -6.54
N ILE A 135 9.34 27.77 -5.38
CA ILE A 135 8.53 28.96 -5.07
C ILE A 135 9.21 30.12 -5.77
#